data_AF-A0A7S2Y7P1-F1
#
_entry.id   AF-A0A7S2Y7P1-F1
#
_cell.length_a   1.000
_cell.length_b   1.000
_cell.length_c   1.000
_cell.angle_alpha   90.00
_cell.angle_beta   90.00
_cell.angle_gamma   90.00
#
_symmetry.space_group_name_H-M   'P 1'
#
loop_
_entity.id
_entity.type
_entity.pdbx_description
1 polymer ?
#
loop_
_entity_poly.entity_id
_entity_poly.type
_entity_poly.pdbx_seq_one_letter_code
_entity_poly.pdbx_strand_id
1 'polypeptide(L)'
;ARSITVPLIEIQQQADLVQPDSEHDHQNMTTTAITESAAILMYLCESKPEQMGDLYGKPGTLRKASIDSYLHWHHSNTRILGNIASSYLIEGRQKSDAERAQHPVEIHKILRRLEQGWLAEPRSGTTQPFIAEGPIPSIADLLCYDEI
;
A
#
# COMPACT_ATOMS: atom_id res chain seq x y z
N ALA A 1 -8.62 -4.22 -12.12
CA ALA A 1 -8.44 -4.53 -10.69
C ALA A 1 -9.43 -5.62 -10.30
N ARG A 2 -8.99 -6.72 -9.68
CA ARG A 2 -9.90 -7.71 -9.09
C ARG A 2 -10.31 -7.19 -7.71
N SER A 3 -11.60 -7.06 -7.44
CA SER A 3 -12.13 -6.65 -6.14
C SER A 3 -12.02 -7.80 -5.14
N ILE A 4 -11.66 -7.50 -3.89
CA ILE A 4 -11.64 -8.46 -2.79
C ILE A 4 -12.80 -8.12 -1.85
N THR A 5 -13.69 -9.08 -1.63
CA THR A 5 -14.79 -8.98 -0.67
C THR A 5 -14.25 -9.28 0.72
N VAL A 6 -14.49 -8.40 1.70
CA VAL A 6 -14.02 -8.63 3.07
C VAL A 6 -15.16 -8.59 4.09
N PRO A 7 -15.31 -9.62 4.94
CA PRO A 7 -16.30 -9.62 6.02
C PRO A 7 -15.85 -8.72 7.19
N LEU A 8 -16.80 -7.99 7.79
CA LEU A 8 -16.60 -7.35 9.09
C LEU A 8 -16.57 -8.44 10.17
N ILE A 9 -15.47 -8.57 10.92
CA ILE A 9 -15.36 -9.50 12.04
C ILE A 9 -15.81 -8.79 13.32
N GLU A 10 -16.90 -9.27 13.91
CA GLU A 10 -17.33 -8.90 15.26
C GLU A 10 -16.34 -9.46 16.29
N ILE A 11 -15.74 -8.58 17.09
CA ILE A 11 -14.99 -8.97 18.29
C ILE A 11 -16.01 -9.25 19.39
N GLN A 12 -16.42 -10.50 19.55
CA GLN A 12 -17.13 -10.93 20.76
C GLN A 12 -16.11 -11.50 21.76
N GLN A 13 -15.77 -10.68 22.76
CA GLN A 13 -15.24 -11.15 24.03
C GLN A 13 -16.32 -12.00 24.70
N GLN A 14 -16.05 -13.30 24.90
CA GLN A 14 -16.87 -14.14 25.76
C GLN A 14 -16.50 -13.87 27.23
N ALA A 15 -17.36 -13.14 27.91
CA ALA A 15 -17.58 -13.27 29.34
C ALA A 15 -19.02 -13.79 29.54
N ASP A 16 -19.16 -14.68 30.51
CA ASP A 16 -20.24 -15.62 30.78
C ASP A 16 -21.71 -15.12 30.77
N LEU A 17 -22.58 -16.11 30.51
CA LEU A 17 -23.96 -16.29 31.01
C LEU A 17 -25.06 -15.35 30.49
N VAL A 18 -25.87 -15.87 29.56
CA VAL A 18 -27.35 -16.03 29.59
C VAL A 18 -27.83 -16.28 28.15
N GLN A 19 -28.45 -17.44 27.88
CA GLN A 19 -29.47 -17.59 26.82
C GLN A 19 -30.84 -17.44 27.51
N PRO A 20 -31.85 -16.80 26.91
CA PRO A 20 -32.44 -17.15 25.61
C PRO A 20 -32.79 -15.87 24.79
N ASP A 21 -33.26 -15.83 23.55
CA ASP A 21 -34.24 -16.60 22.79
C ASP A 21 -34.00 -16.37 21.28
N SER A 22 -34.59 -17.25 20.48
CA SER A 22 -34.63 -17.24 19.04
C SER A 22 -35.22 -15.96 18.42
N GLU A 23 -34.39 -15.15 17.77
CA GLU A 23 -34.78 -14.42 16.56
C GLU A 23 -33.63 -14.56 15.56
N HIS A 24 -33.91 -15.18 14.41
CA HIS A 24 -33.01 -15.20 13.27
C HIS A 24 -32.94 -13.79 12.70
N ASP A 25 -32.11 -12.96 13.32
CA ASP A 25 -31.68 -11.70 12.75
C ASP A 25 -30.72 -12.07 11.62
N HIS A 26 -31.24 -12.09 10.39
CA HIS A 26 -30.41 -12.03 9.20
C HIS A 26 -29.71 -10.66 9.23
N GLN A 27 -28.64 -10.57 10.02
CA GLN A 27 -27.69 -9.47 9.93
C GLN A 27 -27.22 -9.46 8.48
N ASN A 28 -27.80 -8.53 7.71
CA ASN A 28 -27.38 -8.19 6.37
C ASN A 28 -25.94 -7.69 6.52
N MET A 29 -25.00 -8.63 6.40
CA MET A 29 -23.58 -8.38 6.46
C MET A 29 -23.25 -7.52 5.24
N THR A 30 -23.27 -6.20 5.42
CA THR A 30 -22.98 -5.24 4.37
C THR A 30 -21.54 -5.46 3.95
N THR A 31 -21.36 -6.13 2.82
CA THR A 31 -20.06 -6.44 2.27
C THR A 31 -19.57 -5.21 1.52
N THR A 32 -18.68 -4.46 2.16
CA THR A 32 -18.02 -3.32 1.50
C THR A 32 -16.86 -3.86 0.67
N ALA A 33 -16.89 -3.58 -0.63
CA ALA A 33 -15.78 -3.87 -1.51
C ALA A 33 -14.69 -2.80 -1.34
N ILE A 34 -13.46 -3.22 -1.04
CA ILE A 34 -12.29 -2.34 -1.01
C ILE A 34 -11.54 -2.48 -2.35
N THR A 35 -11.19 -1.36 -2.96
CA THR A 35 -10.40 -1.27 -4.19
C THR A 35 -9.13 -0.45 -3.93
N GLU A 36 -8.20 -0.43 -4.89
CA GLU A 36 -6.81 0.06 -4.77
C GLU A 36 -5.92 -0.85 -3.92
N SER A 37 -4.75 -1.22 -4.48
CA SER A 37 -3.79 -2.12 -3.82
C SER A 37 -3.32 -1.59 -2.47
N ALA A 38 -3.02 -0.29 -2.38
CA ALA A 38 -2.62 0.36 -1.14
C ALA A 38 -3.70 0.24 -0.05
N ALA A 39 -4.96 0.55 -0.37
CA ALA A 39 -6.05 0.47 0.60
C ALA A 39 -6.33 -0.97 1.07
N ILE A 40 -6.22 -1.95 0.17
CA ILE A 40 -6.32 -3.38 0.51
C ILE A 40 -5.20 -3.79 1.47
N LEU A 41 -3.95 -3.41 1.17
CA LEU A 41 -2.80 -3.74 2.03
C LEU A 41 -2.92 -3.09 3.41
N MET A 42 -3.33 -1.81 3.47
CA MET A 42 -3.61 -1.11 4.73
C MET A 42 -4.68 -1.85 5.54
N TYR A 43 -5.81 -2.19 4.93
CA TYR A 43 -6.87 -2.93 5.58
C TYR A 43 -6.38 -4.28 6.13
N LEU A 44 -5.60 -5.03 5.36
CA LEU A 44 -5.07 -6.32 5.80
C LEU A 44 -4.16 -6.17 7.02
N CYS A 45 -3.30 -5.13 7.03
CA CYS A 45 -2.43 -4.83 8.17
C CYS A 45 -3.22 -4.43 9.42
N GLU A 46 -4.23 -3.59 9.26
CA GLU A 46 -5.06 -3.10 10.38
C GLU A 46 -6.03 -4.16 10.91
N SER A 47 -6.57 -5.03 10.06
CA SER A 47 -7.53 -6.07 10.46
C SER A 47 -6.88 -7.28 11.11
N LYS A 48 -5.58 -7.54 10.84
CA LYS A 48 -4.86 -8.72 11.33
C LYS A 48 -3.43 -8.38 11.80
N PRO A 49 -3.26 -7.47 12.77
CA PRO A 49 -1.94 -6.98 13.18
C PRO A 49 -1.02 -8.11 13.69
N GLU A 50 -1.58 -9.11 14.38
CA GLU A 50 -0.86 -10.30 14.87
C GLU A 50 -0.22 -11.13 13.74
N GLN A 51 -0.85 -11.18 12.55
CA GLN A 51 -0.39 -11.96 11.40
C GLN A 51 0.53 -11.15 10.47
N MET A 52 0.28 -9.84 10.39
CA MET A 52 0.98 -8.94 9.46
C MET A 52 2.25 -8.34 10.07
N GLY A 53 2.43 -8.41 11.39
CA GLY A 53 3.59 -7.81 12.06
C GLY A 53 3.62 -6.29 11.92
N ASP A 54 4.82 -5.70 11.90
CA ASP A 54 5.00 -4.24 11.84
C ASP A 54 5.14 -3.70 10.39
N LEU A 55 4.48 -4.35 9.42
CA LEU A 55 4.54 -3.98 7.99
C LEU A 55 3.92 -2.60 7.68
N TYR A 56 3.06 -2.08 8.55
CA TYR A 56 2.38 -0.79 8.34
C TYR A 56 2.65 0.25 9.45
N GLY A 57 3.46 -0.10 10.45
CA GLY A 57 3.70 0.74 11.62
C GLY A 57 2.48 0.80 12.56
N LYS A 58 2.74 0.99 13.85
CA LYS A 58 1.68 1.16 14.85
C LYS A 58 0.97 2.52 14.68
N PRO A 59 -0.33 2.62 14.99
CA PRO A 59 -1.06 3.89 15.02
C PRO A 59 -0.34 4.97 15.84
N GLY A 60 -0.29 6.19 15.30
CA GLY A 60 0.34 7.35 15.96
C GLY A 60 1.88 7.39 15.93
N THR A 61 2.54 6.44 15.26
CA THR A 61 4.01 6.45 15.14
C THR A 61 4.50 7.25 13.93
N LEU A 62 5.71 7.81 14.05
CA LEU A 62 6.38 8.45 12.91
C LEU A 62 6.58 7.47 11.75
N ARG A 63 6.87 6.20 12.06
CA ARG A 63 7.00 5.14 11.05
C ARG A 63 5.74 5.01 10.20
N LYS A 64 4.57 4.93 10.83
CA LYS A 64 3.28 4.86 10.12
C LYS A 64 3.06 6.10 9.25
N ALA A 65 3.31 7.30 9.78
CA ALA A 65 3.20 8.54 9.02
C ALA A 65 4.14 8.60 7.80
N SER A 66 5.36 8.09 7.94
CA SER A 66 6.32 7.98 6.83
C SER A 66 5.87 6.97 5.77
N ILE A 67 5.29 5.84 6.18
CA ILE A 67 4.69 4.86 5.26
C ILE A 67 3.50 5.51 4.54
N ASP A 68 2.57 6.13 5.26
CA ASP A 68 1.40 6.81 4.70
C ASP A 68 1.79 7.91 3.69
N SER A 69 2.84 8.66 3.98
CA SER A 69 3.39 9.66 3.05
C SER A 69 3.79 9.05 1.71
N TYR A 70 4.44 7.88 1.73
CA TYR A 70 4.76 7.15 0.50
C TYR A 70 3.48 6.61 -0.20
N LEU A 71 2.57 5.98 0.56
CA LEU A 71 1.30 5.44 0.06
C LEU A 71 0.40 6.53 -0.56
N HIS A 72 0.58 7.79 -0.21
CA HIS A 72 -0.10 8.88 -0.88
C HIS A 72 0.67 9.34 -2.13
N TRP A 73 1.99 9.43 -2.03
CA TRP A 73 2.86 9.95 -3.09
C TRP A 73 2.92 9.04 -4.32
N HIS A 74 2.97 7.73 -4.13
CA HIS A 74 3.24 6.77 -5.22
C HIS A 74 2.23 6.83 -6.37
N HIS A 75 0.95 7.13 -6.07
CA HIS A 75 -0.14 7.26 -7.04
C HIS A 75 0.14 8.26 -8.17
N SER A 76 0.86 9.33 -7.88
CA SER A 76 1.19 10.38 -8.85
C SER A 76 2.67 10.35 -9.28
N ASN A 77 3.41 9.30 -8.91
CA ASN A 77 4.85 9.22 -9.15
C ASN A 77 5.24 7.81 -9.62
N THR A 78 5.65 6.90 -8.76
CA THR A 78 6.14 5.57 -9.16
C THR A 78 5.13 4.78 -10.00
N ARG A 79 3.82 4.93 -9.76
CA ARG A 79 2.78 4.33 -10.63
C ARG A 79 2.85 4.77 -12.09
N ILE A 80 3.38 5.97 -12.37
CA ILE A 80 3.61 6.45 -13.74
C ILE A 80 4.65 5.56 -14.44
N LEU A 81 5.66 5.07 -13.72
CA LEU A 81 6.70 4.19 -14.28
C LEU A 81 6.08 2.88 -14.79
N GLY A 82 5.19 2.26 -14.02
CA GLY A 82 4.43 1.10 -14.48
C GLY A 82 3.62 1.36 -15.75
N ASN A 83 2.99 2.54 -15.87
CA ASN A 83 2.29 2.94 -17.09
C ASN A 83 3.24 3.11 -18.28
N ILE A 84 4.39 3.75 -18.06
CA ILE A 84 5.44 3.91 -19.07
C ILE A 84 5.95 2.53 -19.52
N ALA A 85 6.33 1.66 -18.59
CA ALA A 85 6.79 0.30 -18.86
C ALA A 85 5.76 -0.50 -19.65
N SER A 86 4.48 -0.39 -19.30
CA SER A 86 3.39 -1.09 -20.01
C SER A 86 3.32 -0.74 -21.50
N SER A 87 3.74 0.47 -21.89
CA SER A 87 3.77 0.87 -23.31
C SER A 87 4.85 0.18 -24.14
N TYR A 88 5.85 -0.40 -23.47
CA TYR A 88 6.92 -1.18 -24.11
C TYR A 88 6.68 -2.69 -23.98
N LEU A 89 5.97 -3.12 -22.93
CA LEU A 89 5.79 -4.54 -22.59
C LEU A 89 4.48 -5.14 -23.12
N ILE A 90 3.45 -4.31 -23.36
CA ILE A 90 2.13 -4.78 -23.81
C ILE A 90 1.91 -4.37 -25.26
N GLU A 91 1.72 -5.36 -26.12
CA GLU A 91 1.37 -5.14 -27.53
C GLU A 91 0.05 -4.36 -27.66
N GLY A 92 0.02 -3.37 -28.55
CA GLY A 92 -1.14 -2.49 -28.76
C GLY A 92 -1.24 -1.30 -27.82
N ARG A 93 -0.30 -1.13 -26.87
CA ARG A 93 -0.21 0.04 -25.97
C ARG A 93 0.93 0.99 -26.30
N GLN A 94 1.53 0.87 -27.48
CA GLN A 94 2.65 1.70 -27.88
C GLN A 94 2.23 3.18 -27.91
N LYS A 95 3.07 4.03 -27.32
CA LYS A 95 2.91 5.49 -27.34
C LYS A 95 3.51 6.10 -28.60
N SER A 96 3.10 7.33 -28.92
CA SER A 96 3.71 8.09 -30.02
C SER A 96 5.20 8.34 -29.77
N ASP A 97 5.98 8.56 -30.82
CA ASP A 97 7.41 8.84 -30.66
C ASP A 97 7.68 10.12 -29.85
N ALA A 98 6.80 11.11 -29.95
CA ALA A 98 6.87 12.33 -29.14
C ALA A 98 6.67 12.05 -27.63
N GLU A 99 5.71 11.19 -27.27
CA GLU A 99 5.52 10.75 -25.88
C GLU A 99 6.72 9.93 -25.39
N ARG A 100 7.19 8.98 -26.22
CA ARG A 100 8.34 8.11 -25.87
C ARG A 100 9.63 8.90 -25.65
N ALA A 101 9.82 10.00 -26.37
CA ALA A 101 10.96 10.90 -26.17
C ALA A 101 10.97 11.57 -24.79
N GLN A 102 9.81 11.73 -24.14
CA GLN A 102 9.69 12.31 -22.80
C GLN A 102 9.89 11.29 -21.67
N HIS A 103 9.69 10.00 -21.94
CA HIS A 103 9.77 8.94 -20.91
C HIS A 103 11.09 8.96 -20.11
N PRO A 104 12.30 9.10 -20.70
CA PRO A 104 13.54 9.12 -19.92
C PRO A 104 13.60 10.29 -18.94
N VAL A 105 13.07 11.46 -19.32
CA VAL A 105 13.04 12.66 -18.46
C VAL A 105 12.10 12.45 -17.27
N GLU A 106 10.91 11.91 -17.53
CA GLU A 106 9.93 11.57 -16.49
C GLU A 106 10.45 10.50 -15.53
N ILE A 107 11.00 9.40 -16.06
CA ILE A 107 11.59 8.31 -15.27
C ILE A 107 12.68 8.87 -14.36
N HIS A 108 13.64 9.61 -14.92
CA HIS A 108 14.74 10.19 -14.16
C HIS A 108 14.27 11.14 -13.06
N LYS A 109 13.25 11.96 -13.36
CA LYS A 109 12.63 12.86 -12.37
C LYS A 109 12.00 12.08 -11.21
N ILE A 110 11.26 11.01 -11.49
CA ILE A 110 10.59 10.19 -10.47
C ILE A 110 11.62 9.45 -9.61
N LEU A 111 12.57 8.75 -10.24
CA LEU A 111 13.61 8.00 -9.52
C LEU A 111 14.46 8.93 -8.65
N ARG A 112 14.81 10.12 -9.14
CA ARG A 112 15.51 11.12 -8.32
C ARG A 112 14.70 11.56 -7.10
N ARG A 113 13.39 11.73 -7.21
CA ARG A 113 12.52 12.10 -6.07
C ARG A 113 12.37 10.94 -5.08
N LEU A 114 12.28 9.72 -5.57
CA LEU A 114 12.28 8.52 -4.72
C LEU A 114 13.57 8.44 -3.92
N GLU A 115 14.71 8.57 -4.61
CA GLU A 115 16.03 8.60 -4.02
C GLU A 115 16.12 9.70 -2.95
N GLN A 116 15.89 10.96 -3.31
CA GLN A 116 16.05 12.09 -2.38
C GLN A 116 15.02 12.14 -1.25
N GLY A 117 13.85 11.54 -1.45
CA GLY A 117 12.73 11.59 -0.51
C GLY A 117 12.76 10.48 0.53
N TRP A 118 12.93 9.22 0.09
CA TRP A 118 12.75 8.04 0.93
C TRP A 118 13.97 7.12 1.01
N LEU A 119 14.85 7.09 -0.01
CA LEU A 119 16.01 6.19 -0.05
C LEU A 119 17.35 6.88 0.26
N ALA A 120 17.37 8.21 0.37
CA ALA A 120 18.57 8.99 0.58
C ALA A 120 19.29 8.59 1.88
N GLU A 121 20.59 8.89 1.94
CA GLU A 121 21.42 8.57 3.09
C GLU A 121 20.74 8.89 4.42
N PRO A 122 20.87 7.98 5.40
CA PRO A 122 20.09 8.04 6.62
C PRO A 122 20.32 9.33 7.37
N ARG A 123 19.23 10.04 7.66
CA ARG A 123 19.22 11.28 8.47
C ARG A 123 19.86 11.12 9.85
N SER A 124 19.99 9.88 10.34
CA SER A 124 20.53 9.52 11.65
C SER A 124 21.84 8.70 11.61
N GLY A 125 22.48 8.52 10.46
CA GLY A 125 23.73 7.73 10.36
C GLY A 125 23.56 6.22 10.52
N THR A 126 22.33 5.72 10.64
CA THR A 126 21.99 4.29 10.62
C THR A 126 21.42 3.94 9.25
N THR A 127 22.12 3.13 8.46
CA THR A 127 21.71 2.73 7.10
C THR A 127 20.42 1.91 7.17
N GLN A 128 19.28 2.59 7.09
CA GLN A 128 17.95 1.97 6.95
C GLN A 128 17.70 1.85 5.44
N PRO A 129 17.74 0.65 4.84
CA PRO A 129 17.70 0.49 3.38
C PRO A 129 16.27 0.51 2.80
N PHE A 130 15.26 0.73 3.64
CA PHE A 130 13.86 0.59 3.30
C PHE A 130 13.15 1.95 3.35
N ILE A 131 12.10 2.05 2.54
CA ILE A 131 11.18 3.19 2.54
C ILE A 131 10.62 3.36 3.96
N ALA A 132 10.52 4.62 4.38
CA ALA A 132 10.08 5.02 5.71
C ALA A 132 11.07 4.71 6.86
N GLU A 133 12.37 4.61 6.54
CA GLU A 133 13.49 4.61 7.50
C GLU A 133 13.40 3.49 8.57
N GLY A 134 12.76 2.37 8.22
CA GLY A 134 12.54 1.23 9.11
C GLY A 134 13.57 0.11 8.94
N PRO A 135 13.88 -0.69 9.98
CA PRO A 135 14.88 -1.76 9.93
C PRO A 135 14.40 -3.00 9.18
N ILE A 136 13.12 -3.03 8.84
CA ILE A 136 12.45 -4.08 8.09
C ILE A 136 11.60 -3.42 7.01
N PRO A 137 11.39 -4.09 5.86
CA PRO A 137 10.52 -3.57 4.83
C PRO A 137 9.08 -3.41 5.34
N SER A 138 8.36 -2.50 4.71
CA SER A 138 6.97 -2.16 4.97
C SER A 138 6.11 -2.39 3.72
N ILE A 139 4.81 -2.15 3.83
CA ILE A 139 3.93 -2.17 2.65
C ILE A 139 4.27 -1.08 1.62
N ALA A 140 4.98 -0.02 2.02
CA ALA A 140 5.50 0.97 1.07
C ALA A 140 6.59 0.37 0.19
N ASP A 141 7.50 -0.42 0.74
CA ASP A 141 8.54 -1.12 -0.02
C ASP A 141 7.94 -2.10 -1.02
N LEU A 142 6.91 -2.85 -0.60
CA LEU A 142 6.21 -3.79 -1.48
C LEU A 142 5.57 -3.09 -2.69
N LEU A 143 4.89 -1.97 -2.46
CA LEU A 143 4.30 -1.19 -3.55
C LEU A 143 5.36 -0.53 -4.42
N CYS A 144 6.45 -0.05 -3.83
CA CYS A 144 7.53 0.51 -4.62
C CYS A 144 8.15 -0.52 -5.54
N TYR A 145 8.42 -1.72 -5.03
CA TYR A 145 8.98 -2.82 -5.81
C TYR A 145 8.08 -3.25 -6.97
N ASP A 146 6.75 -3.23 -6.79
CA ASP A 146 5.80 -3.55 -7.87
C ASP A 146 5.75 -2.47 -8.98
N GLU A 147 6.10 -1.22 -8.65
CA GLU A 147 5.95 -0.07 -9.54
C GLU A 147 7.23 0.32 -10.31
N ILE A 148 8.39 -0.21 -9.91
CA ILE A 148 9.72 0.08 -10.53
C ILE A 148 10.28 -1.12 -11.29
#